data_AF-A0A0Q8ATR3-F1
#
_entry.id   AF-A0A0Q8ATR3-F1
#
_cell.length_a   1.000
_cell.length_b   1.000
_cell.length_c   1.000
_cell.angle_alpha   90.00
_cell.angle_beta   90.00
_cell.angle_gamma   90.00
#
_symmetry.space_group_name_H-M   'P 1'
#
loop_
_entity.id
_entity.type
_entity.pdbx_description
1 polymer ?
#
loop_
_entity_poly.entity_id
_entity_poly.type
_entity_poly.pdbx_seq_one_letter_code
_entity_poly.pdbx_strand_id
1 'polypeptide(L)'
;MTDTTLPSRDQMRDTVERYLAAISDGTPDQIADLYAPDATVEDPAGTAPHEGRDAIVDFYRPLSVLDRRTRLKDFRATGYTAAFRFEVDVLVPGRCITTAPIDVMTFDASGRITSMRAIWSSEDVHIQDTDQSKEAQ
;
A
#
# COMPACT_ATOMS: atom_id res chain seq x y z
N MET A 1 -14.72 -30.78 2.58
CA MET A 1 -15.30 -29.69 1.75
C MET A 1 -15.05 -28.41 2.50
N THR A 2 -13.95 -27.72 2.19
CA THR A 2 -13.69 -26.39 2.74
C THR A 2 -14.71 -25.45 2.10
N ASP A 3 -15.52 -24.83 2.94
CA ASP A 3 -16.43 -23.77 2.53
C ASP A 3 -15.58 -22.58 2.09
N THR A 4 -15.35 -22.48 0.79
CA THR A 4 -14.58 -21.39 0.17
C THR A 4 -15.51 -20.19 0.07
N THR A 5 -15.80 -19.57 1.20
CA THR A 5 -16.56 -18.33 1.25
C THR A 5 -15.68 -17.19 0.76
N LEU A 6 -16.18 -16.42 -0.21
CA LEU A 6 -15.54 -15.21 -0.71
C LEU A 6 -15.37 -14.18 0.41
N PRO A 7 -14.25 -13.42 0.47
CA PRO A 7 -14.15 -12.30 1.39
C PRO A 7 -15.22 -11.26 1.02
N SER A 8 -15.83 -10.66 2.03
CA SER A 8 -16.80 -9.58 1.79
C SER A 8 -16.09 -8.32 1.28
N ARG A 9 -16.86 -7.45 0.62
CA ARG A 9 -16.37 -6.13 0.19
C ARG A 9 -15.83 -5.31 1.37
N ASP A 10 -16.49 -5.38 2.51
CA ASP A 10 -16.10 -4.65 3.71
C ASP A 10 -14.82 -5.23 4.32
N GLN A 11 -14.67 -6.56 4.35
CA GLN A 11 -13.42 -7.21 4.79
C GLN A 11 -12.22 -6.79 3.92
N MET A 12 -12.38 -6.76 2.60
CA MET A 12 -11.30 -6.29 1.71
C MET A 12 -10.99 -4.81 1.92
N ARG A 13 -12.01 -3.98 2.15
CA ARG A 13 -11.82 -2.56 2.48
C ARG A 13 -11.05 -2.39 3.79
N ASP A 14 -11.44 -3.10 4.84
CA ASP A 14 -10.80 -3.04 6.15
C ASP A 14 -9.33 -3.49 6.06
N THR A 15 -9.01 -4.49 5.24
CA THR A 15 -7.61 -4.87 4.99
C THR A 15 -6.85 -3.78 4.24
N VAL A 16 -7.43 -3.16 3.20
CA VAL A 16 -6.79 -2.05 2.47
C VAL A 16 -6.56 -0.83 3.37
N GLU A 17 -7.52 -0.48 4.22
CA GLU A 17 -7.38 0.65 5.14
C GLU A 17 -6.30 0.38 6.21
N ARG A 18 -6.22 -0.85 6.73
CA ARG A 18 -5.12 -1.27 7.62
C ARG A 18 -3.76 -1.26 6.90
N TYR A 19 -3.72 -1.69 5.64
CA TYR A 19 -2.52 -1.65 4.80
C TYR A 19 -2.02 -0.22 4.62
N LEU A 20 -2.90 0.72 4.26
CA LEU A 20 -2.53 2.12 4.11
C LEU A 20 -2.08 2.75 5.44
N ALA A 21 -2.77 2.45 6.55
CA ALA A 21 -2.36 2.89 7.87
C ALA A 21 -0.97 2.35 8.26
N ALA A 22 -0.69 1.08 7.97
CA ALA A 22 0.62 0.46 8.20
C ALA A 22 1.71 1.06 7.29
N ILE A 23 1.38 1.39 6.03
CA ILE A 23 2.29 2.17 5.17
C ILE A 23 2.57 3.53 5.78
N SER A 24 1.57 4.24 6.31
CA SER A 24 1.78 5.56 6.90
C SER A 24 2.70 5.48 8.13
N ASP A 25 2.31 4.70 9.13
CA ASP A 25 2.86 4.83 10.49
C ASP A 25 3.33 3.49 11.09
N GLY A 26 3.21 2.38 10.35
CA GLY A 26 3.52 1.04 10.83
C GLY A 26 4.94 0.57 10.53
N THR A 27 5.23 -0.65 10.98
CA THR A 27 6.49 -1.36 10.71
C THR A 27 6.38 -2.27 9.47
N PRO A 28 7.51 -2.64 8.85
CA PRO A 28 7.53 -3.61 7.76
C PRO A 28 6.85 -4.95 8.13
N ASP A 29 7.05 -5.42 9.36
CA ASP A 29 6.40 -6.62 9.88
C ASP A 29 4.87 -6.47 9.96
N GLN A 30 4.38 -5.32 10.41
CA GLN A 30 2.94 -5.04 10.48
C GLN A 30 2.29 -4.99 9.09
N ILE A 31 3.01 -4.50 8.09
CA ILE A 31 2.54 -4.55 6.70
C ILE A 31 2.52 -6.01 6.23
N ALA A 32 3.60 -6.76 6.43
CA ALA A 32 3.71 -8.16 6.02
C ALA A 32 2.70 -9.09 6.73
N ASP A 33 2.25 -8.76 7.93
CA ASP A 33 1.20 -9.50 8.68
C ASP A 33 -0.17 -9.49 7.97
N LEU A 34 -0.40 -8.55 7.03
CA LEU A 34 -1.63 -8.50 6.24
C LEU A 34 -1.61 -9.46 5.05
N TYR A 35 -0.44 -10.00 4.71
CA TYR A 35 -0.24 -10.89 3.56
C TYR A 35 -0.38 -12.37 3.95
N ALA A 36 -0.78 -13.18 2.98
CA ALA A 36 -0.66 -14.63 3.06
C ALA A 36 0.83 -15.04 3.06
N PRO A 37 1.21 -16.20 3.63
CA PRO A 37 2.62 -16.59 3.77
C PRO A 37 3.42 -16.65 2.45
N ASP A 38 2.74 -16.97 1.36
CA ASP A 38 3.25 -17.15 0.00
C ASP A 38 2.83 -16.02 -0.95
N ALA A 39 2.37 -14.89 -0.40
CA ALA A 39 1.89 -13.77 -1.20
C ALA A 39 3.00 -13.09 -2.00
N THR A 40 2.60 -12.31 -3.00
CA THR A 40 3.52 -11.55 -3.86
C THR A 40 3.28 -10.05 -3.81
N VAL A 41 4.35 -9.29 -3.96
CA VAL A 41 4.33 -7.83 -4.13
C VAL A 41 5.09 -7.44 -5.39
N GLU A 42 4.46 -6.67 -6.27
CA GLU A 42 5.05 -6.13 -7.49
C GLU A 42 4.87 -4.61 -7.53
N ASP A 43 5.95 -3.86 -7.26
CA ASP A 43 5.89 -2.41 -7.11
C ASP A 43 7.17 -1.74 -7.69
N PRO A 44 7.07 -1.05 -8.85
CA PRO A 44 5.88 -0.93 -9.69
C PRO A 44 5.54 -2.22 -10.45
N ALA A 45 4.30 -2.32 -10.93
CA ALA A 45 3.85 -3.40 -11.80
C ALA A 45 4.70 -3.49 -13.08
N GLY A 46 5.08 -4.71 -13.46
CA GLY A 46 6.05 -5.05 -14.51
C GLY A 46 7.44 -5.46 -13.98
N THR A 47 7.69 -5.36 -12.67
CA THR A 47 8.98 -5.71 -12.05
C THR A 47 9.00 -7.16 -11.52
N ALA A 48 10.16 -7.63 -11.09
CA ALA A 48 10.27 -8.95 -10.46
C ALA A 48 9.53 -8.93 -9.11
N PRO A 49 8.62 -9.90 -8.84
CA PRO A 49 7.87 -9.91 -7.60
C PRO A 49 8.74 -10.22 -6.38
N HIS A 50 8.41 -9.61 -5.25
CA HIS A 50 8.85 -10.02 -3.92
C HIS A 50 7.92 -11.12 -3.42
N GLU A 51 8.44 -12.33 -3.24
CA GLU A 51 7.64 -13.52 -2.94
C GLU A 51 7.86 -13.99 -1.50
N GLY A 52 6.76 -14.15 -0.77
CA GLY A 52 6.75 -14.63 0.60
C GLY A 52 7.09 -13.57 1.64
N ARG A 53 6.76 -13.88 2.90
CA ARG A 53 6.83 -12.93 4.02
C ARG A 53 8.17 -12.21 4.13
N ASP A 54 9.28 -12.94 4.13
CA ASP A 54 10.61 -12.34 4.38
C ASP A 54 10.99 -11.33 3.29
N ALA A 55 10.73 -11.67 2.02
CA ALA A 55 10.97 -10.76 0.90
C ALA A 55 10.08 -9.50 0.98
N ILE A 56 8.83 -9.64 1.43
CA ILE A 56 7.90 -8.53 1.63
C ILE A 56 8.35 -7.62 2.78
N VAL A 57 8.83 -8.20 3.90
CA VAL A 57 9.40 -7.42 5.01
C VAL A 57 10.61 -6.61 4.54
N ASP A 58 11.51 -7.23 3.79
CA ASP A 58 12.70 -6.55 3.26
C ASP A 58 12.33 -5.47 2.25
N PHE A 59 11.32 -5.70 1.41
CA PHE A 59 10.79 -4.71 0.48
C PHE A 59 10.27 -3.46 1.20
N TYR A 60 9.51 -3.60 2.29
CA TYR A 60 8.96 -2.47 3.04
C TYR A 60 9.93 -1.83 4.04
N ARG A 61 11.08 -2.45 4.32
CA ARG A 61 12.09 -1.95 5.27
C ARG A 61 12.50 -0.49 5.05
N PRO A 62 12.74 0.00 3.81
CA PRO A 62 13.12 1.39 3.56
C PRO A 62 12.08 2.40 4.02
N LEU A 63 10.80 2.01 4.11
CA LEU A 63 9.74 2.91 4.57
C LEU A 63 9.98 3.34 6.01
N SER A 64 10.44 2.46 6.90
CA SER A 64 10.53 2.67 8.36
C SER A 64 11.21 3.96 8.86
N VAL A 65 12.00 4.63 8.03
CA VAL A 65 12.75 5.85 8.37
C VAL A 65 12.19 7.13 7.72
N LEU A 66 11.13 7.01 6.92
CA LEU A 66 10.52 8.13 6.19
C LEU A 66 9.29 8.67 6.95
N ASP A 67 9.04 9.97 6.90
CA ASP A 67 7.73 10.53 7.29
C ASP A 67 6.78 10.39 6.10
N ARG A 68 5.67 9.67 6.30
CA ARG A 68 4.77 9.23 5.23
C ARG A 68 3.33 9.51 5.63
N ARG A 69 2.50 9.87 4.65
CA ARG A 69 1.04 10.02 4.85
C ARG A 69 0.28 9.42 3.70
N THR A 70 -0.61 8.48 3.99
CA THR A 70 -1.46 7.84 2.98
C THR A 70 -2.88 8.38 2.99
N ARG A 71 -3.51 8.50 1.81
CA ARG A 71 -4.94 8.86 1.68
C ARG A 71 -5.63 8.02 0.62
N LEU A 72 -6.59 7.19 1.02
CA LEU A 72 -7.47 6.47 0.08
C LEU A 72 -8.38 7.46 -0.66
N LYS A 73 -8.45 7.35 -2.00
CA LYS A 73 -9.29 8.22 -2.85
C LYS A 73 -10.46 7.48 -3.46
N ASP A 74 -10.19 6.29 -4.00
CA ASP A 74 -11.19 5.45 -4.67
C ASP A 74 -11.00 3.99 -4.27
N PHE A 75 -12.10 3.23 -4.16
CA PHE A 75 -12.03 1.81 -3.84
C PHE A 75 -13.16 1.01 -4.50
N ARG A 76 -12.77 -0.02 -5.26
CA ARG A 76 -13.65 -1.00 -5.91
C ARG A 76 -13.19 -2.39 -5.49
N ALA A 77 -14.13 -3.28 -5.23
CA ALA A 77 -13.83 -4.65 -4.86
C ALA A 77 -15.00 -5.57 -5.20
N THR A 78 -14.67 -6.75 -5.71
CA THR A 78 -15.59 -7.81 -6.10
C THR A 78 -14.85 -9.13 -6.13
N GLY A 79 -15.54 -10.24 -5.83
CA GLY A 79 -14.89 -11.55 -5.76
C GLY A 79 -13.74 -11.57 -4.74
N TYR A 80 -12.55 -11.96 -5.20
CA TYR A 80 -11.31 -11.97 -4.41
C TYR A 80 -10.40 -10.77 -4.71
N THR A 81 -10.91 -9.70 -5.32
CA THR A 81 -10.07 -8.62 -5.86
C THR A 81 -10.55 -7.26 -5.41
N ALA A 82 -9.60 -6.40 -5.04
CA ALA A 82 -9.81 -4.97 -4.87
C ALA A 82 -8.88 -4.19 -5.80
N ALA A 83 -9.38 -3.06 -6.30
CA ALA A 83 -8.60 -2.05 -6.99
C ALA A 83 -8.88 -0.69 -6.35
N PHE A 84 -7.83 0.04 -6.02
CA PHE A 84 -7.97 1.31 -5.30
C PHE A 84 -6.89 2.31 -5.69
N ARG A 85 -7.29 3.58 -5.71
CA ARG A 85 -6.39 4.71 -5.91
C ARG A 85 -6.16 5.37 -4.57
N PHE A 86 -4.91 5.70 -4.28
CA PHE A 86 -4.53 6.43 -3.08
C PHE A 86 -3.40 7.40 -3.41
N GLU A 87 -3.10 8.29 -2.47
CA GLU A 87 -1.91 9.11 -2.49
C GLU A 87 -1.00 8.70 -1.34
N VAL A 88 0.31 8.69 -1.58
CA VAL A 88 1.34 8.60 -0.56
C VAL A 88 2.18 9.86 -0.64
N ASP A 89 2.15 10.65 0.42
CA ASP A 89 3.11 11.73 0.61
C ASP A 89 4.32 11.20 1.36
N VAL A 90 5.52 11.53 0.88
CA VAL A 90 6.77 11.40 1.60
C VAL A 90 7.26 12.80 1.94
N LEU A 91 7.34 13.09 3.24
CA LEU A 91 7.75 14.39 3.75
C LEU A 91 9.27 14.40 3.98
N VAL A 92 9.96 15.32 3.33
CA VAL A 92 11.39 15.57 3.53
C VAL A 92 11.60 17.07 3.80
N PRO A 93 12.74 17.49 4.38
CA PRO A 93 12.97 18.90 4.65
C PRO A 93 12.76 19.79 3.41
N GLY A 94 11.78 20.69 3.50
CA GLY A 94 11.43 21.67 2.46
C GLY A 94 10.61 21.13 1.29
N ARG A 95 10.28 19.83 1.22
CA ARG A 95 9.54 19.24 0.11
C ARG A 95 8.56 18.16 0.54
N CYS A 96 7.46 18.06 -0.19
CA CYS A 96 6.52 16.95 -0.17
C CYS A 96 6.56 16.25 -1.52
N ILE A 97 6.83 14.95 -1.53
CA ILE A 97 6.80 14.12 -2.73
C ILE A 97 5.53 13.28 -2.65
N THR A 98 4.61 13.46 -3.59
CA THR A 98 3.34 12.74 -3.63
C THR A 98 3.33 11.77 -4.82
N THR A 99 3.13 10.49 -4.54
CA THR A 99 2.89 9.45 -5.56
C THR A 99 1.42 9.03 -5.49
N ALA A 100 0.76 8.86 -6.64
CA ALA A 100 -0.65 8.50 -6.72
C ALA A 100 -0.92 7.16 -7.45
N PRO A 101 -0.53 6.01 -6.85
CA PRO A 101 -0.69 4.71 -7.50
C PRO A 101 -2.15 4.24 -7.55
N ILE A 102 -2.38 3.27 -8.44
CA ILE A 102 -3.54 2.37 -8.39
C ILE A 102 -3.05 0.98 -8.03
N ASP A 103 -3.38 0.51 -6.84
CA ASP A 103 -3.07 -0.85 -6.42
C ASP A 103 -4.19 -1.80 -6.82
N VAL A 104 -3.80 -2.97 -7.33
CA VAL A 104 -4.69 -4.11 -7.55
C VAL A 104 -4.25 -5.22 -6.59
N MET A 105 -5.12 -5.57 -5.67
CA MET A 105 -4.88 -6.61 -4.67
C MET A 105 -5.82 -7.80 -4.86
N THR A 106 -5.29 -9.01 -4.67
CA THR A 106 -6.10 -10.21 -4.48
C THR A 106 -6.07 -10.67 -3.03
N PHE A 107 -7.13 -11.38 -2.62
CA PHE A 107 -7.32 -11.81 -1.23
C PHE A 107 -7.65 -13.29 -1.14
N ASP A 108 -7.32 -13.93 -0.03
CA ASP A 108 -7.87 -15.25 0.33
C ASP A 108 -9.23 -15.13 1.03
N ALA A 109 -9.87 -16.26 1.33
CA ALA A 109 -11.15 -16.32 2.03
C ALA A 109 -11.11 -15.71 3.46
N SER A 110 -9.92 -15.58 4.06
CA SER A 110 -9.73 -14.94 5.36
C SER A 110 -9.48 -13.43 5.27
N GLY A 111 -9.45 -12.87 4.05
CA GLY A 111 -9.20 -11.46 3.80
C GLY A 111 -7.73 -11.05 3.89
N ARG A 112 -6.79 -12.01 3.84
CA ARG A 112 -5.35 -11.73 3.72
C ARG A 112 -4.98 -11.49 2.27
N ILE A 113 -4.02 -10.60 2.03
CA ILE A 113 -3.54 -10.24 0.69
C ILE A 113 -2.73 -11.41 0.11
N THR A 114 -3.11 -11.91 -1.06
CA THR A 114 -2.38 -12.97 -1.77
C THR A 114 -1.50 -12.44 -2.90
N SER A 115 -1.83 -11.27 -3.44
CA SER A 115 -0.99 -10.54 -4.39
C SER A 115 -1.30 -9.05 -4.30
N MET A 116 -0.29 -8.21 -4.43
CA MET A 116 -0.40 -6.76 -4.61
C MET A 116 0.42 -6.35 -5.82
N ARG A 117 -0.20 -5.57 -6.72
CA ARG A 117 0.48 -4.93 -7.85
C ARG A 117 0.21 -3.44 -7.83
N ALA A 118 1.26 -2.62 -7.74
CA ALA A 118 1.16 -1.17 -7.71
C ALA A 118 1.35 -0.59 -9.12
N ILE A 119 0.29 -0.02 -9.71
CA ILE A 119 0.34 0.57 -11.04
C ILE A 119 0.63 2.06 -10.90
N TRP A 120 1.87 2.44 -11.20
CA TRP A 120 2.34 3.83 -11.26
C TRP A 120 3.64 3.94 -12.05
N SER A 121 4.01 5.17 -12.40
CA SER A 121 5.25 5.54 -13.08
C SER A 121 5.77 6.89 -12.58
N SER A 122 6.92 7.34 -13.09
CA SER A 122 7.44 8.67 -12.78
C SER A 122 6.48 9.82 -13.15
N GLU A 123 5.56 9.61 -14.09
CA GLU A 123 4.54 10.60 -14.47
C GLU A 123 3.47 10.79 -13.39
N ASP A 124 3.34 9.83 -12.48
CA ASP A 124 2.37 9.85 -11.38
C ASP A 124 2.95 10.44 -10.08
N VAL A 125 4.21 10.92 -10.15
CA VAL A 125 4.95 11.52 -9.03
C VAL A 125 4.96 13.03 -9.15
N HIS A 126 4.51 13.71 -8.10
CA HIS A 126 4.45 15.16 -8.01
C HIS A 126 5.35 15.64 -6.86
N ILE A 127 6.11 16.69 -7.09
CA ILE A 127 6.98 17.30 -6.07
C ILE A 127 6.47 18.71 -5.81
N GLN A 128 6.22 19.01 -4.54
CA GLN A 128 5.81 20.34 -4.09
C GLN A 128 6.77 20.84 -3.02
N ASP A 129 7.20 22.10 -3.14
CA ASP A 129 7.96 22.76 -2.07
C ASP A 129 7.03 23.09 -0.90
N THR A 130 7.46 22.75 0.31
CA THR A 130 6.74 23.13 1.54
C THR A 130 7.34 24.44 2.03
N ASP A 131 6.66 25.55 1.76
CA ASP A 131 7.11 26.88 2.13
C ASP A 131 7.26 27.00 3.68
N GLN A 132 8.47 27.28 4.15
CA GLN A 132 8.80 27.50 5.58
C GLN A 132 8.40 28.92 6.07
N SER A 133 7.76 29.73 5.23
CA SER A 133 7.53 31.16 5.48
C SER A 133 6.34 31.50 6.40
N LYS A 134 5.79 30.57 7.20
CA LYS A 134 4.60 30.87 8.06
C LYS A 134 4.75 30.63 9.57
N GLU A 135 5.95 30.35 10.10
CA GLU A 135 6.17 30.24 11.57
C GLU A 135 6.90 31.43 12.20
N ALA A 136 7.07 32.55 11.47
CA ALA A 136 7.56 33.79 12.06
C ALA A 136 6.61 34.96 11.75
N GLN A 137 5.48 35.01 12.45
CA GLN A 137 4.78 36.27 12.70
C GLN A 137 4.08 36.25 14.07
#